data_AF-A0A9D9CV95-F1
#
_entry.id   AF-A0A9D9CV95-F1
#
_cell.length_a   1.000
_cell.length_b   1.000
_cell.length_c   1.000
_cell.angle_alpha   90.00
_cell.angle_beta   90.00
_cell.angle_gamma   90.00
#
_symmetry.space_group_name_H-M   'P 1'
#
loop_
_entity.id
_entity.type
_entity.pdbx_description
1 polymer ?
#
loop_
_entity_poly.entity_id
_entity_poly.type
_entity_poly.pdbx_seq_one_letter_code
_entity_poly.pdbx_strand_id
1 'polypeptide(L)'
;MSDDIKYLELLSRSFPTIQSASTEITNLEAILNLPKGTEHFLTDLHGEYDAFQHILKNASGVIKIKVEEVFGHTIREQEKRELCALIYYPESKLKQVKEREGDNINDWYTITLVQIVKILEAVSSKYTRSKVRKALPEEYSYIIQELLHESSSQPDKQKYISAILDSIIETGSADPFIIAVSKVIHRLTIDSLHIIGDIYDRGPAAHLIMDTICEYHNCDIQWGNHDLVWMGAAAGSAACIANALRISLRYANLEAIEEGYGINLLPLATFAMEAYGSDPCKYFKPKVGDNPEISPKEESIIAKMHKAITIIQFKLEKEIIDSREEFDMKGRNLLHKIDFKRGTVELNGVDYPLKDTNFPTIDPTAPYKLTDEEQDVVKKLVTSFKGNEKLRKHINCLYSKGSLYLVRNGNLLYHGSML
;
A
#
# COMPACT_ATOMS: atom_id res chain seq x y z
N MET A 1 -37.26 1.44 24.98
CA MET A 1 -38.43 0.54 24.85
C MET A 1 -38.97 0.49 23.42
N SER A 2 -39.47 1.58 22.81
CA SER A 2 -39.96 1.52 21.41
C SER A 2 -38.88 1.23 20.37
N ASP A 3 -37.67 1.77 20.55
CA ASP A 3 -36.55 1.50 19.63
C ASP A 3 -36.00 0.08 19.80
N ASP A 4 -35.99 -0.45 21.03
CA ASP A 4 -35.56 -1.82 21.31
C ASP A 4 -36.44 -2.87 20.63
N ILE A 5 -37.76 -2.63 20.52
CA ILE A 5 -38.68 -3.55 19.84
C ILE A 5 -38.34 -3.68 18.35
N LYS A 6 -38.03 -2.56 17.66
CA LYS A 6 -37.60 -2.61 16.25
C LYS A 6 -36.30 -3.39 16.07
N TYR A 7 -35.34 -3.22 16.97
CA TYR A 7 -34.09 -3.99 16.96
C TYR A 7 -34.35 -5.48 17.22
N LEU A 8 -35.20 -5.81 18.18
CA LEU A 8 -35.56 -7.20 18.50
C LEU A 8 -36.33 -7.87 17.37
N GLU A 9 -37.24 -7.16 16.68
CA GLU A 9 -37.94 -7.64 15.48
C GLU A 9 -37.00 -7.88 14.30
N LEU A 10 -35.95 -7.06 14.15
CA LEU A 10 -34.90 -7.30 13.16
C LEU A 10 -34.07 -8.54 13.53
N LEU A 11 -33.66 -8.65 14.79
CA LEU A 11 -32.89 -9.80 15.30
C LEU A 11 -33.69 -11.10 15.22
N SER A 12 -35.01 -11.09 15.44
CA SER A 12 -35.85 -12.28 15.34
C SER A 12 -35.92 -12.85 13.92
N ARG A 13 -35.57 -12.06 12.88
CA ARG A 13 -35.43 -12.58 11.51
C ARG A 13 -34.18 -13.44 11.35
N SER A 14 -33.10 -13.11 12.05
CA SER A 14 -31.83 -13.85 12.02
C SER A 14 -31.80 -14.97 13.07
N PHE A 15 -32.46 -14.77 14.22
CA PHE A 15 -32.50 -15.68 15.36
C PHE A 15 -33.96 -15.94 15.78
N PRO A 16 -34.73 -16.73 15.00
CA PRO A 16 -36.17 -16.88 15.18
C PRO A 16 -36.56 -17.68 16.43
N THR A 17 -35.59 -18.37 17.07
CA THR A 17 -35.83 -19.21 18.24
C THR A 17 -34.91 -18.83 19.39
N ILE A 18 -35.36 -19.10 20.62
CA ILE A 18 -34.53 -18.95 21.83
C ILE A 18 -33.24 -19.74 21.66
N GLN A 19 -33.29 -20.97 21.15
CA GLN A 19 -32.13 -21.80 20.90
C GLN A 19 -31.14 -21.14 19.93
N SER A 20 -31.61 -20.62 18.79
CA SER A 20 -30.72 -19.95 17.83
C SER A 20 -30.03 -18.72 18.41
N ALA A 21 -30.74 -17.92 19.21
CA ALA A 21 -30.17 -16.76 19.87
C ALA A 21 -29.16 -17.17 20.95
N SER A 22 -29.52 -18.13 21.80
CA SER A 22 -28.63 -18.65 22.84
C SER A 22 -27.35 -19.27 22.28
N THR A 23 -27.45 -20.03 21.18
CA THR A 23 -26.27 -20.61 20.49
C THR A 23 -25.34 -19.51 19.98
N GLU A 24 -25.88 -18.46 19.36
CA GLU A 24 -25.04 -17.35 18.88
C GLU A 24 -24.43 -16.55 20.03
N ILE A 25 -25.17 -16.32 21.13
CA ILE A 25 -24.62 -15.69 22.34
C ILE A 25 -23.46 -16.52 22.89
N THR A 26 -23.63 -17.83 23.06
CA THR A 26 -22.54 -18.71 23.53
C THR A 26 -21.32 -18.66 22.60
N ASN A 27 -21.53 -18.63 21.29
CA ASN A 27 -20.46 -18.52 20.31
C ASN A 27 -19.71 -17.18 20.41
N LEU A 28 -20.44 -16.06 20.49
CA LEU A 28 -19.86 -14.72 20.61
C LEU A 28 -19.14 -14.52 21.95
N GLU A 29 -19.71 -15.01 23.06
CA GLU A 29 -19.06 -14.99 24.37
C GLU A 29 -17.75 -15.81 24.37
N ALA A 30 -17.74 -16.97 23.72
CA ALA A 30 -16.52 -17.77 23.58
C ALA A 30 -15.44 -17.01 22.77
N ILE A 31 -15.84 -16.30 21.71
CA ILE A 31 -14.93 -15.49 20.89
C ILE A 31 -14.38 -14.30 21.68
N LEU A 32 -15.21 -13.62 22.48
CA LEU A 32 -14.79 -12.48 23.30
C LEU A 32 -13.76 -12.86 24.38
N ASN A 33 -13.72 -14.14 24.77
CA ASN A 33 -12.72 -14.67 25.70
C ASN A 33 -11.37 -15.04 25.03
N LEU A 34 -11.26 -14.96 23.70
CA LEU A 34 -9.99 -15.14 23.01
C LEU A 34 -9.12 -13.88 23.09
N PRO A 35 -7.78 -14.02 23.08
CA PRO A 35 -6.90 -12.86 22.98
C PRO A 35 -7.20 -12.03 21.74
N LYS A 36 -7.08 -10.71 21.87
CA LYS A 36 -7.25 -9.78 20.75
C LYS A 36 -6.25 -10.11 19.63
N GLY A 37 -6.73 -10.07 18.38
CA GLY A 37 -5.90 -10.17 17.19
C GLY A 37 -4.87 -9.03 17.12
N THR A 38 -3.75 -9.28 16.45
CA THR A 38 -2.73 -8.24 16.26
C THR A 38 -3.20 -7.23 15.23
N GLU A 39 -3.22 -5.95 15.58
CA GLU A 39 -3.50 -4.85 14.66
C GLU A 39 -2.18 -4.19 14.26
N HIS A 40 -2.02 -3.90 12.98
CA HIS A 40 -0.86 -3.21 12.42
C HIS A 40 -1.27 -1.86 11.86
N PHE A 41 -0.57 -0.80 12.28
CA PHE A 41 -0.79 0.56 11.80
C PHE A 41 0.41 0.98 10.96
N LEU A 42 0.18 1.34 9.71
CA LEU A 42 1.19 1.86 8.79
C LEU A 42 0.74 3.22 8.28
N THR A 43 1.69 4.14 8.11
CA THR A 43 1.47 5.51 7.62
C THR A 43 2.58 5.85 6.63
N ASP A 44 2.34 6.82 5.76
CA ASP A 44 3.35 7.41 4.86
C ASP A 44 4.07 6.35 3.99
N LEU A 45 3.30 5.46 3.35
CA LEU A 45 3.89 4.39 2.53
C LEU A 45 4.62 4.94 1.30
N HIS A 46 4.06 5.97 0.67
CA HIS A 46 4.69 6.72 -0.42
C HIS A 46 5.37 5.83 -1.49
N GLY A 47 4.69 4.77 -1.93
CA GLY A 47 5.24 3.87 -2.95
C GLY A 47 6.48 3.05 -2.58
N GLU A 48 6.90 3.03 -1.30
CA GLU A 48 8.02 2.23 -0.78
C GLU A 48 7.63 0.76 -0.59
N TYR A 49 7.49 0.04 -1.71
CA TYR A 49 6.94 -1.31 -1.72
C TYR A 49 7.80 -2.34 -0.99
N ASP A 50 9.13 -2.28 -1.10
CA ASP A 50 10.01 -3.26 -0.46
C ASP A 50 9.93 -3.17 1.07
N ALA A 51 9.89 -1.94 1.59
CA ALA A 51 9.69 -1.70 3.02
C ALA A 51 8.31 -2.18 3.48
N PHE A 52 7.26 -1.86 2.72
CA PHE A 52 5.90 -2.33 2.98
C PHE A 52 5.81 -3.87 3.00
N GLN A 53 6.36 -4.54 2.00
CA GLN A 53 6.42 -5.99 1.94
C GLN A 53 7.20 -6.59 3.13
N HIS A 54 8.35 -5.99 3.47
CA HIS A 54 9.16 -6.45 4.59
C HIS A 54 8.39 -6.39 5.91
N ILE A 55 7.64 -5.31 6.15
CA ILE A 55 6.81 -5.13 7.34
C ILE A 55 5.69 -6.18 7.40
N LEU A 56 5.04 -6.49 6.27
CA LEU A 56 4.03 -7.53 6.23
C LEU A 56 4.61 -8.93 6.49
N LYS A 57 5.79 -9.22 5.94
CA LYS A 57 6.48 -10.52 6.09
C LYS A 57 7.04 -10.72 7.49
N ASN A 58 7.60 -9.69 8.10
CA ASN A 58 8.16 -9.79 9.46
C ASN A 58 7.11 -9.57 10.56
N ALA A 59 5.91 -9.12 10.19
CA ALA A 59 4.84 -8.69 11.08
C ALA A 59 5.33 -7.79 12.22
N SER A 60 6.13 -6.77 11.88
CA SER A 60 6.76 -5.81 12.79
C SER A 60 7.50 -6.49 13.95
N GLY A 61 8.10 -7.66 13.68
CA GLY A 61 8.84 -8.44 14.66
C GLY A 61 8.00 -9.39 15.51
N VAL A 62 6.67 -9.45 15.33
CA VAL A 62 5.80 -10.37 16.08
C VAL A 62 6.17 -11.83 15.82
N ILE A 63 6.57 -12.19 14.59
CA ILE A 63 7.03 -13.55 14.27
C ILE A 63 8.28 -13.89 15.07
N LYS A 64 9.24 -12.97 15.17
CA LYS A 64 10.45 -13.16 15.99
C LYS A 64 10.09 -13.39 17.45
N ILE A 65 9.14 -12.63 18.00
CA ILE A 65 8.64 -12.83 19.36
C ILE A 65 8.02 -14.23 19.52
N LYS A 66 7.23 -14.69 18.54
CA LYS A 66 6.62 -16.03 18.57
C LYS A 66 7.66 -17.14 18.47
N VAL A 67 8.70 -16.98 17.65
CA VAL A 67 9.83 -17.92 17.61
C VAL A 67 10.53 -18.00 18.96
N GLU A 68 10.72 -16.86 19.63
CA GLU A 68 11.32 -16.80 20.97
C GLU A 68 10.44 -17.47 22.02
N GLU A 69 9.12 -17.24 22.00
CA GLU A 69 8.17 -17.85 22.93
C GLU A 69 8.12 -19.38 22.78
N VAL A 70 8.19 -19.89 21.55
CA VAL A 70 8.09 -21.34 21.26
C VAL A 70 9.38 -22.07 21.60
N PHE A 71 10.54 -21.50 21.22
CA PHE A 71 11.81 -22.21 21.31
C PHE A 71 12.71 -21.75 22.45
N GLY A 72 12.55 -20.56 23.01
CA GLY A 72 13.33 -20.06 24.16
C GLY A 72 14.81 -20.46 24.10
N HIS A 73 15.28 -21.26 25.06
CA HIS A 73 16.66 -21.76 25.09
C HIS A 73 16.87 -23.14 24.44
N THR A 74 15.83 -23.72 23.81
CA THR A 74 15.86 -25.05 23.18
C THR A 74 16.69 -25.09 21.90
N ILE A 75 16.80 -23.98 21.18
CA ILE A 75 17.63 -23.85 19.97
C ILE A 75 18.51 -22.60 20.05
N ARG A 76 19.57 -22.55 19.24
CA ARG A 76 20.54 -21.43 19.23
C ARG A 76 19.94 -20.18 18.60
N GLU A 77 20.43 -19.01 18.99
CA GLU A 77 20.03 -17.72 18.40
C GLU A 77 20.19 -17.66 16.88
N GLN A 78 21.23 -18.32 16.35
CA GLN A 78 21.44 -18.40 14.90
C GLN A 78 20.32 -19.20 14.21
N GLU A 79 19.89 -20.31 14.80
CA GLU A 79 18.81 -21.15 14.26
C GLU A 79 17.47 -20.40 14.30
N LYS A 80 17.21 -19.64 15.37
CA LYS A 80 16.02 -18.76 15.43
C LYS A 80 16.01 -17.73 14.31
N ARG A 81 17.16 -17.10 14.02
CA ARG A 81 17.29 -16.12 12.93
C ARG A 81 17.08 -16.76 11.57
N GLU A 82 17.62 -17.96 11.35
CA GLU A 82 17.43 -18.72 10.12
C GLU A 82 15.96 -19.10 9.93
N LEU A 83 15.27 -19.55 11.00
CA LEU A 83 13.85 -19.86 10.97
C LEU A 83 12.98 -18.62 10.71
N CYS A 84 13.29 -17.48 11.33
CA CYS A 84 12.62 -16.21 11.02
C CYS A 84 12.81 -15.83 9.55
N ALA A 85 14.05 -15.90 9.05
CA ALA A 85 14.35 -15.54 7.66
C ALA A 85 13.65 -16.48 6.66
N LEU A 86 13.53 -17.77 6.99
CA LEU A 86 12.77 -18.74 6.21
C LEU A 86 11.28 -18.36 6.16
N ILE A 87 10.67 -18.03 7.30
CA ILE A 87 9.26 -17.62 7.32
C ILE A 87 9.07 -16.34 6.51
N TYR A 88 9.94 -15.34 6.66
CA TYR A 88 9.81 -14.05 5.98
C TYR A 88 9.94 -14.17 4.46
N TYR A 89 10.88 -14.99 3.97
CA TYR A 89 11.21 -15.13 2.55
C TYR A 89 11.43 -16.59 2.16
N PRO A 90 10.39 -17.45 2.21
CA PRO A 90 10.56 -18.89 2.10
C PRO A 90 11.11 -19.30 0.74
N GLU A 91 10.66 -18.69 -0.36
CA GLU A 91 11.13 -19.02 -1.70
C GLU A 91 12.62 -18.70 -1.90
N SER A 92 13.08 -17.57 -1.37
CA SER A 92 14.50 -17.17 -1.48
C SER A 92 15.39 -18.02 -0.57
N LYS A 93 14.93 -18.30 0.65
CA LYS A 93 15.70 -19.08 1.63
C LYS A 93 15.77 -20.56 1.28
N LEU A 94 14.71 -21.17 0.75
CA LEU A 94 14.75 -22.55 0.30
C LEU A 94 15.81 -22.77 -0.78
N LYS A 95 15.98 -21.83 -1.72
CA LYS A 95 17.06 -21.89 -2.73
C LYS A 95 18.45 -21.91 -2.09
N GLN A 96 18.71 -20.98 -1.16
CA GLN A 96 20.00 -20.89 -0.45
C GLN A 96 20.28 -22.13 0.40
N VAL A 97 19.26 -22.69 1.04
CA VAL A 97 19.38 -23.91 1.84
C VAL A 97 19.71 -25.11 0.95
N LYS A 98 19.04 -25.27 -0.19
CA LYS A 98 19.34 -26.35 -1.14
C LYS A 98 20.78 -26.33 -1.63
N GLU A 99 21.30 -25.14 -1.93
CA GLU A 99 22.71 -24.97 -2.32
C GLU A 99 23.68 -25.31 -1.18
N ARG A 100 23.30 -25.07 0.07
CA ARG A 100 24.13 -25.31 1.26
C ARG A 100 24.10 -26.77 1.72
N GLU A 101 22.93 -27.37 1.83
CA GLU A 101 22.71 -28.70 2.43
C GLU A 101 22.97 -29.84 1.43
N GLY A 102 22.76 -29.60 0.13
CA GLY A 102 22.97 -30.60 -0.92
C GLY A 102 22.18 -31.89 -0.66
N ASP A 103 22.90 -33.00 -0.51
CA ASP A 103 22.31 -34.34 -0.32
C ASP A 103 21.61 -34.53 1.04
N ASN A 104 21.91 -33.68 2.04
CA ASN A 104 21.32 -33.77 3.40
C ASN A 104 20.00 -32.99 3.55
N ILE A 105 19.40 -32.55 2.45
CA ILE A 105 18.21 -31.70 2.46
C ILE A 105 17.01 -32.34 3.16
N ASN A 106 16.88 -33.67 3.12
CA ASN A 106 15.77 -34.38 3.76
C ASN A 106 15.83 -34.30 5.29
N ASP A 107 17.02 -34.39 5.88
CA ASP A 107 17.21 -34.21 7.33
C ASP A 107 16.85 -32.79 7.75
N TRP A 108 17.24 -31.81 6.93
CA TRP A 108 16.87 -30.41 7.14
C TRP A 108 15.35 -30.20 7.07
N TYR A 109 14.66 -30.82 6.10
CA TYR A 109 13.20 -30.74 6.01
C TYR A 109 12.52 -31.33 7.25
N THR A 110 12.97 -32.51 7.73
CA THR A 110 12.39 -33.16 8.91
C THR A 110 12.41 -32.23 10.13
N ILE A 111 13.53 -31.54 10.36
CA ILE A 111 13.66 -30.59 11.47
C ILE A 111 12.80 -29.35 11.22
N THR A 112 12.90 -28.77 10.03
CA THR A 112 12.26 -27.50 9.68
C THR A 112 10.74 -27.59 9.66
N LEU A 113 10.18 -28.68 9.14
CA LEU A 113 8.74 -28.92 9.10
C LEU A 113 8.15 -28.98 10.52
N VAL A 114 8.82 -29.70 11.44
CA VAL A 114 8.39 -29.74 12.85
C VAL A 114 8.46 -28.34 13.47
N GLN A 115 9.52 -27.59 13.19
CA GLN A 115 9.69 -26.26 13.78
C GLN A 115 8.64 -25.25 13.28
N ILE A 116 8.38 -25.23 11.97
CA ILE A 116 7.44 -24.27 11.38
C ILE A 116 5.98 -24.59 11.78
N VAL A 117 5.63 -25.87 11.92
CA VAL A 117 4.31 -26.31 12.42
C VAL A 117 4.10 -25.85 13.86
N LYS A 118 5.11 -25.97 14.73
CA LYS A 118 5.02 -25.46 16.13
C LYS A 118 4.80 -23.95 16.19
N ILE A 119 5.44 -23.19 15.30
CA ILE A 119 5.21 -21.73 15.21
C ILE A 119 3.78 -21.47 14.74
N LEU A 120 3.31 -22.18 13.72
CA LEU A 120 1.95 -22.05 13.23
C LEU A 120 0.92 -22.36 14.34
N GLU A 121 1.13 -23.41 15.12
CA GLU A 121 0.31 -23.76 16.28
C GLU A 121 0.24 -22.58 17.28
N ALA A 122 1.40 -22.04 17.66
CA ALA A 122 1.48 -20.90 18.58
C ALA A 122 0.77 -19.64 18.04
N VAL A 123 0.93 -19.33 16.76
CA VAL A 123 0.27 -18.17 16.12
C VAL A 123 -1.25 -18.39 15.99
N SER A 124 -1.69 -19.62 15.73
CA SER A 124 -3.10 -19.97 15.53
C SER A 124 -3.91 -20.04 16.83
N SER A 125 -3.25 -20.27 17.98
CA SER A 125 -3.88 -20.50 19.29
C SER A 125 -4.85 -19.41 19.76
N LYS A 126 -4.68 -18.17 19.30
CA LYS A 126 -5.56 -17.02 19.64
C LYS A 126 -6.80 -16.89 18.75
N TYR A 127 -7.03 -17.81 17.82
CA TYR A 127 -8.13 -17.75 16.87
C TYR A 127 -9.03 -18.98 16.95
N THR A 128 -10.29 -18.80 16.54
CA THR A 128 -11.21 -19.94 16.40
C THR A 128 -10.78 -20.85 15.26
N ARG A 129 -11.14 -22.13 15.35
CA ARG A 129 -10.90 -23.12 14.29
C ARG A 129 -11.45 -22.67 12.93
N SER A 130 -12.62 -22.06 12.93
CA SER A 130 -13.24 -21.52 11.70
C SER A 130 -12.39 -20.42 11.06
N LYS A 131 -11.83 -19.52 11.87
CA LYS A 131 -10.95 -18.44 11.39
C LYS A 131 -9.65 -18.99 10.83
N VAL A 132 -9.02 -19.94 11.53
CA VAL A 132 -7.81 -20.62 11.05
C VAL A 132 -8.09 -21.33 9.73
N ARG A 133 -9.16 -22.14 9.65
CA ARG A 133 -9.53 -22.87 8.44
C ARG A 133 -9.72 -21.96 7.21
N LYS A 134 -10.34 -20.79 7.39
CA LYS A 134 -10.50 -19.78 6.32
C LYS A 134 -9.17 -19.14 5.88
N ALA A 135 -8.13 -19.26 6.70
CA ALA A 135 -6.78 -18.76 6.39
C ALA A 135 -5.94 -19.77 5.61
N LEU A 136 -6.30 -21.05 5.65
CA LEU A 136 -5.52 -22.13 5.03
C LEU A 136 -5.70 -22.16 3.50
N PRO A 137 -4.64 -22.48 2.74
CA PRO A 137 -4.77 -22.77 1.32
C PRO A 137 -5.55 -24.07 1.11
N GLU A 138 -6.36 -24.15 0.05
CA GLU A 138 -7.25 -25.29 -0.21
C GLU A 138 -6.49 -26.61 -0.31
N GLU A 139 -5.37 -26.62 -1.03
CA GLU A 139 -4.49 -27.77 -1.27
C GLU A 139 -3.91 -28.40 0.01
N TYR A 140 -3.56 -27.59 1.03
CA TYR A 140 -2.99 -28.08 2.29
C TYR A 140 -3.94 -27.95 3.48
N SER A 141 -5.20 -27.58 3.25
CA SER A 141 -6.15 -27.27 4.32
C SER A 141 -6.35 -28.45 5.26
N TYR A 142 -6.52 -29.66 4.72
CA TYR A 142 -6.68 -30.89 5.51
C TYR A 142 -5.42 -31.19 6.33
N ILE A 143 -4.25 -31.22 5.67
CA ILE A 143 -2.97 -31.57 6.30
C ILE A 143 -2.63 -30.61 7.44
N ILE A 144 -2.75 -29.30 7.21
CA ILE A 144 -2.46 -28.28 8.22
C ILE A 144 -3.46 -28.39 9.39
N GLN A 145 -4.72 -28.72 9.14
CA GLN A 145 -5.69 -28.94 10.22
C GLN A 145 -5.28 -30.14 11.09
N GLU A 146 -4.91 -31.27 10.51
CA GLU A 146 -4.44 -32.44 11.27
C GLU A 146 -3.23 -32.08 12.15
N LEU A 147 -2.26 -31.35 11.58
CA LEU A 147 -1.05 -30.91 12.29
C LEU A 147 -1.34 -29.92 13.43
N LEU A 148 -2.44 -29.15 13.36
CA LEU A 148 -2.82 -28.16 14.38
C LEU A 148 -3.71 -28.70 15.51
N HIS A 149 -4.48 -29.76 15.25
CA HIS A 149 -5.51 -30.23 16.20
C HIS A 149 -5.05 -31.41 17.04
N GLU A 150 -4.06 -32.16 16.56
CA GLU A 150 -3.52 -33.32 17.27
C GLU A 150 -2.55 -32.86 18.35
N SER A 151 -3.06 -32.66 19.57
CA SER A 151 -2.22 -32.36 20.74
C SER A 151 -1.18 -33.47 20.92
N SER A 152 0.10 -33.10 20.93
CA SER A 152 1.27 -33.98 20.97
C SER A 152 1.45 -34.79 22.27
N SER A 153 0.44 -34.87 23.12
CA SER A 153 0.50 -35.53 24.44
C SER A 153 0.35 -37.05 24.39
N GLN A 154 -0.09 -37.66 23.26
CA GLN A 154 -0.17 -39.11 23.12
C GLN A 154 0.89 -39.66 22.13
N PRO A 155 1.60 -40.76 22.46
CA PRO A 155 2.66 -41.33 21.61
C PRO A 155 2.19 -41.75 20.21
N ASP A 156 0.99 -42.32 20.09
CA ASP A 156 0.46 -42.77 18.80
C ASP A 156 0.13 -41.60 17.87
N LYS A 157 -0.25 -40.46 18.44
CA LYS A 157 -0.52 -39.21 17.71
C LYS A 157 0.77 -38.56 17.20
N GLN A 158 1.87 -38.66 17.96
CA GLN A 158 3.18 -38.19 17.49
C GLN A 158 3.66 -39.00 16.28
N LYS A 159 3.50 -40.32 16.29
CA LYS A 159 3.82 -41.17 15.13
C LYS A 159 3.00 -40.81 13.90
N TYR A 160 1.71 -40.51 14.10
CA TYR A 160 0.84 -40.07 13.02
C TYR A 160 1.31 -38.74 12.39
N ILE A 161 1.64 -37.74 13.21
CA ILE A 161 2.19 -36.46 12.73
C ILE A 161 3.52 -36.69 12.00
N SER A 162 4.43 -37.50 12.55
CA SER A 162 5.69 -37.84 11.87
C SER A 162 5.45 -38.46 10.50
N ALA A 163 4.53 -39.43 10.38
CA ALA A 163 4.22 -40.05 9.10
C ALA A 163 3.66 -39.07 8.06
N ILE A 164 2.89 -38.05 8.47
CA ILE A 164 2.44 -36.98 7.57
C ILE A 164 3.64 -36.18 7.06
N LEU A 165 4.55 -35.77 7.96
CA LEU A 165 5.72 -34.98 7.58
C LEU A 165 6.68 -35.78 6.69
N ASP A 166 6.91 -37.05 7.00
CA ASP A 166 7.72 -37.95 6.19
C ASP A 166 7.12 -38.11 4.79
N SER A 167 5.79 -38.27 4.68
CA SER A 167 5.10 -38.34 3.39
C SER A 167 5.24 -37.05 2.57
N ILE A 168 5.22 -35.88 3.20
CA ILE A 168 5.46 -34.59 2.52
C ILE A 168 6.87 -34.55 1.92
N ILE A 169 7.87 -35.08 2.62
CA ILE A 169 9.26 -35.15 2.16
C ILE A 169 9.39 -36.17 1.02
N GLU A 170 8.89 -37.40 1.21
CA GLU A 170 8.97 -38.49 0.23
C GLU A 170 8.28 -38.15 -1.10
N THR A 171 7.17 -37.40 -1.04
CA THR A 171 6.44 -36.95 -2.23
C THR A 171 7.08 -35.73 -2.90
N GLY A 172 8.15 -35.16 -2.34
CA GLY A 172 8.82 -33.96 -2.87
C GLY A 172 8.04 -32.66 -2.66
N SER A 173 7.05 -32.65 -1.75
CA SER A 173 6.15 -31.52 -1.51
C SER A 173 6.61 -30.57 -0.39
N ALA A 174 7.81 -30.79 0.18
CA ALA A 174 8.31 -30.02 1.32
C ALA A 174 8.43 -28.51 1.04
N ASP A 175 8.97 -28.11 -0.13
CA ASP A 175 9.11 -26.70 -0.51
C ASP A 175 7.76 -25.97 -0.60
N PRO A 176 6.80 -26.42 -1.45
CA PRO A 176 5.47 -25.83 -1.51
C PRO A 176 4.77 -25.78 -0.15
N PHE A 177 4.92 -26.83 0.66
CA PHE A 177 4.32 -26.90 1.98
C PHE A 177 4.91 -25.84 2.95
N ILE A 178 6.24 -25.68 2.99
CA ILE A 178 6.91 -24.66 3.82
C ILE A 178 6.46 -23.25 3.39
N ILE A 179 6.37 -23.00 2.08
CA ILE A 179 5.88 -21.72 1.54
C ILE A 179 4.43 -21.48 1.96
N ALA A 180 3.57 -22.49 1.83
CA ALA A 180 2.16 -22.42 2.21
C ALA A 180 2.01 -22.12 3.72
N VAL A 181 2.70 -22.85 4.59
CA VAL A 181 2.68 -22.63 6.03
C VAL A 181 3.19 -21.24 6.39
N SER A 182 4.28 -20.77 5.76
CA SER A 182 4.81 -19.42 5.99
C SER A 182 3.78 -18.33 5.64
N LYS A 183 3.06 -18.48 4.51
CA LYS A 183 1.97 -17.58 4.11
C LYS A 183 0.81 -17.59 5.11
N VAL A 184 0.46 -18.76 5.66
CA VAL A 184 -0.55 -18.86 6.72
C VAL A 184 -0.07 -18.18 8.01
N ILE A 185 1.21 -18.35 8.39
CA ILE A 185 1.82 -17.65 9.53
C ILE A 185 1.72 -16.13 9.33
N HIS A 186 2.08 -15.60 8.17
CA HIS A 186 1.94 -14.17 7.86
C HIS A 186 0.50 -13.69 8.06
N ARG A 187 -0.45 -14.41 7.45
CA ARG A 187 -1.89 -14.07 7.49
C ARG A 187 -2.48 -14.12 8.89
N LEU A 188 -2.09 -15.08 9.72
CA LEU A 188 -2.57 -15.20 11.10
C LEU A 188 -1.82 -14.28 12.06
N THR A 189 -0.60 -13.87 11.73
CA THR A 189 0.17 -12.97 12.59
C THR A 189 -0.41 -11.55 12.57
N ILE A 190 -0.77 -11.04 11.40
CA ILE A 190 -1.42 -9.73 11.23
C ILE A 190 -2.92 -9.93 11.04
N ASP A 191 -3.69 -9.66 12.10
CA ASP A 191 -5.13 -9.87 12.06
C ASP A 191 -5.85 -8.77 11.28
N SER A 192 -5.51 -7.51 11.55
CA SER A 192 -6.06 -6.33 10.88
C SER A 192 -4.92 -5.40 10.47
N LEU A 193 -4.96 -4.95 9.23
CA LEU A 193 -4.04 -3.95 8.70
C LEU A 193 -4.76 -2.60 8.59
N HIS A 194 -4.19 -1.57 9.19
CA HIS A 194 -4.67 -0.19 9.15
C HIS A 194 -3.66 0.64 8.37
N ILE A 195 -4.06 1.14 7.20
CA ILE A 195 -3.24 2.05 6.40
C ILE A 195 -3.73 3.47 6.62
N ILE A 196 -2.93 4.28 7.30
CA ILE A 196 -3.19 5.68 7.60
C ILE A 196 -2.60 6.54 6.47
N GLY A 197 -3.18 6.33 5.29
CA GLY A 197 -3.02 7.12 4.08
C GLY A 197 -1.62 7.28 3.51
N ASP A 198 -1.53 8.18 2.54
CA ASP A 198 -0.34 8.52 1.78
C ASP A 198 0.33 7.28 1.18
N ILE A 199 -0.46 6.51 0.42
CA ILE A 199 -0.01 5.33 -0.31
C ILE A 199 0.78 5.75 -1.56
N TYR A 200 0.32 6.82 -2.19
CA TYR A 200 0.84 7.33 -3.45
C TYR A 200 1.96 8.37 -3.27
N ASP A 201 2.62 8.67 -4.40
CA ASP A 201 3.69 9.65 -4.59
C ASP A 201 5.02 9.33 -3.89
N ARG A 202 6.07 10.02 -4.35
CA ARG A 202 7.48 9.94 -3.90
C ARG A 202 8.22 8.64 -4.24
N GLY A 203 7.67 7.45 -3.99
CA GLY A 203 8.29 6.15 -4.31
C GLY A 203 7.66 5.40 -5.50
N PRO A 204 8.43 4.55 -6.20
CA PRO A 204 8.09 4.05 -7.54
C PRO A 204 6.95 3.04 -7.61
N ALA A 205 6.67 2.35 -6.51
CA ALA A 205 5.91 1.11 -6.54
C ALA A 205 4.54 1.19 -5.85
N ALA A 206 3.92 2.38 -5.81
CA ALA A 206 2.59 2.56 -5.23
C ALA A 206 1.52 1.63 -5.85
N HIS A 207 1.66 1.31 -7.14
CA HIS A 207 0.77 0.37 -7.82
C HIS A 207 0.89 -1.07 -7.27
N LEU A 208 2.09 -1.53 -6.87
CA LEU A 208 2.30 -2.85 -6.27
C LEU A 208 1.78 -2.92 -4.81
N ILE A 209 1.91 -1.80 -4.08
CA ILE A 209 1.30 -1.65 -2.75
C ILE A 209 -0.22 -1.81 -2.86
N MET A 210 -0.85 -1.12 -3.81
CA MET A 210 -2.29 -1.22 -4.04
C MET A 210 -2.73 -2.61 -4.50
N ASP A 211 -1.98 -3.28 -5.39
CA ASP A 211 -2.25 -4.68 -5.77
C ASP A 211 -2.31 -5.56 -4.51
N THR A 212 -1.37 -5.40 -3.59
CA THR A 212 -1.32 -6.14 -2.32
C THR A 212 -2.49 -5.78 -1.39
N ILE A 213 -2.77 -4.49 -1.20
CA ILE A 213 -3.83 -4.00 -0.29
C ILE A 213 -5.22 -4.47 -0.75
N CYS A 214 -5.48 -4.46 -2.05
CA CYS A 214 -6.79 -4.83 -2.58
C CYS A 214 -7.10 -6.31 -2.38
N GLU A 215 -6.08 -7.16 -2.39
CA GLU A 215 -6.20 -8.60 -2.15
C GLU A 215 -6.01 -8.99 -0.67
N TYR A 216 -5.60 -8.05 0.18
CA TYR A 216 -5.37 -8.31 1.60
C TYR A 216 -6.65 -8.69 2.35
N HIS A 217 -6.54 -9.66 3.27
CA HIS A 217 -7.69 -10.35 3.90
C HIS A 217 -8.52 -9.47 4.82
N ASN A 218 -7.89 -8.54 5.54
CA ASN A 218 -8.58 -7.64 6.47
C ASN A 218 -7.75 -6.36 6.58
N CYS A 219 -8.17 -5.34 5.82
CA CYS A 219 -7.49 -4.07 5.70
C CYS A 219 -8.51 -2.94 5.67
N ASP A 220 -8.25 -1.87 6.41
CA ASP A 220 -8.93 -0.58 6.28
C ASP A 220 -7.93 0.55 6.02
N ILE A 221 -8.43 1.60 5.37
CA ILE A 221 -7.61 2.72 4.89
C ILE A 221 -8.21 4.03 5.38
N GLN A 222 -7.38 4.93 5.89
CA GLN A 222 -7.76 6.31 6.11
C GLN A 222 -7.10 7.17 5.04
N TRP A 223 -7.89 7.87 4.25
CA TRP A 223 -7.37 8.58 3.08
C TRP A 223 -6.41 9.69 3.48
N GLY A 224 -5.24 9.71 2.84
CA GLY A 224 -4.31 10.83 2.88
C GLY A 224 -4.57 11.85 1.79
N ASN A 225 -3.87 12.98 1.90
CA ASN A 225 -3.96 14.04 0.91
C ASN A 225 -3.42 13.59 -0.45
N HIS A 226 -2.39 12.74 -0.49
CA HIS A 226 -1.87 12.19 -1.74
C HIS A 226 -2.85 11.20 -2.37
N ASP A 227 -3.51 10.38 -1.56
CA ASP A 227 -4.53 9.44 -2.04
C ASP A 227 -5.70 10.18 -2.70
N LEU A 228 -6.17 11.28 -2.10
CA LEU A 228 -7.24 12.11 -2.66
C LEU A 228 -6.87 12.76 -4.00
N VAL A 229 -5.61 13.18 -4.16
CA VAL A 229 -5.13 13.69 -5.44
C VAL A 229 -5.26 12.61 -6.51
N TRP A 230 -4.85 11.38 -6.22
CA TRP A 230 -4.97 10.26 -7.16
C TRP A 230 -6.41 9.81 -7.40
N MET A 231 -7.28 9.86 -6.38
CA MET A 231 -8.71 9.62 -6.52
C MET A 231 -9.36 10.66 -7.45
N GLY A 232 -9.02 11.94 -7.28
CA GLY A 232 -9.47 13.02 -8.16
C GLY A 232 -8.91 12.89 -9.58
N ALA A 233 -7.65 12.45 -9.72
CA ALA A 233 -7.03 12.23 -11.02
C ALA A 233 -7.75 11.12 -11.80
N ALA A 234 -8.06 10.00 -11.15
CA ALA A 234 -8.84 8.91 -11.75
C ALA A 234 -10.28 9.31 -12.10
N ALA A 235 -10.87 10.25 -11.34
CA ALA A 235 -12.17 10.84 -11.67
C ALA A 235 -12.12 11.82 -12.87
N GLY A 236 -10.92 12.17 -13.35
CA GLY A 236 -10.72 13.08 -14.49
C GLY A 236 -10.53 14.54 -14.12
N SER A 237 -10.24 14.87 -12.85
CA SER A 237 -9.87 16.23 -12.45
C SER A 237 -8.52 16.61 -13.05
N ALA A 238 -8.53 17.57 -13.98
CA ALA A 238 -7.32 18.05 -14.65
C ALA A 238 -6.29 18.62 -13.66
N ALA A 239 -6.74 19.35 -12.63
CA ALA A 239 -5.84 19.90 -11.61
C ALA A 239 -5.19 18.81 -10.76
N CYS A 240 -5.94 17.75 -10.40
CA CYS A 240 -5.39 16.62 -9.68
C CYS A 240 -4.39 15.83 -10.53
N ILE A 241 -4.69 15.61 -11.81
CA ILE A 241 -3.75 14.98 -12.77
C ILE A 241 -2.46 15.78 -12.87
N ALA A 242 -2.58 17.10 -13.07
CA ALA A 242 -1.41 17.97 -13.15
C ALA A 242 -0.60 17.94 -11.84
N ASN A 243 -1.25 17.90 -10.68
CA ASN A 243 -0.58 17.78 -9.39
C ASN A 243 0.14 16.44 -9.20
N ALA A 244 -0.51 15.32 -9.51
CA ALA A 244 0.10 13.98 -9.44
C ALA A 244 1.36 13.92 -10.32
N LEU A 245 1.25 14.35 -11.58
CA LEU A 245 2.37 14.40 -12.51
C LEU A 245 3.48 15.34 -12.05
N ARG A 246 3.13 16.53 -11.53
CA ARG A 246 4.11 17.46 -10.98
C ARG A 246 4.90 16.83 -9.84
N ILE A 247 4.23 16.13 -8.92
CA ILE A 247 4.88 15.47 -7.79
C ILE A 247 5.77 14.33 -8.29
N SER A 248 5.28 13.46 -9.17
CA SER A 248 6.07 12.40 -9.81
C SER A 248 7.33 12.95 -10.48
N LEU A 249 7.20 13.98 -11.31
CA LEU A 249 8.33 14.61 -12.01
C LEU A 249 9.32 15.28 -11.03
N ARG A 250 8.83 15.90 -9.96
CA ARG A 250 9.67 16.54 -8.93
C ARG A 250 10.60 15.55 -8.24
N TYR A 251 10.19 14.29 -8.08
CA TYR A 251 10.99 13.24 -7.47
C TYR A 251 11.59 12.27 -8.50
N ALA A 252 11.48 12.58 -9.80
CA ALA A 252 11.86 11.70 -10.91
C ALA A 252 11.26 10.28 -10.79
N ASN A 253 10.08 10.18 -10.21
CA ASN A 253 9.38 8.94 -10.01
C ASN A 253 8.30 8.79 -11.08
N LEU A 254 8.73 8.37 -12.27
CA LEU A 254 7.86 8.14 -13.42
C LEU A 254 7.42 6.68 -13.56
N GLU A 255 8.13 5.75 -12.93
CA GLU A 255 7.83 4.31 -12.97
C GLU A 255 6.39 4.02 -12.57
N ALA A 256 5.89 4.64 -11.50
CA ALA A 256 4.50 4.46 -11.06
C ALA A 256 3.49 4.85 -12.16
N ILE A 257 3.79 5.88 -12.95
CA ILE A 257 2.90 6.45 -13.96
C ILE A 257 3.00 5.65 -15.27
N GLU A 258 4.21 5.47 -15.79
CA GLU A 258 4.46 4.87 -17.10
C GLU A 258 4.44 3.34 -17.05
N GLU A 259 5.15 2.71 -16.11
CA GLU A 259 5.20 1.25 -16.02
C GLU A 259 4.05 0.70 -15.17
N GLY A 260 3.78 1.34 -14.04
CA GLY A 260 2.78 0.89 -13.07
C GLY A 260 1.35 1.01 -13.58
N TYR A 261 1.03 2.15 -14.21
CA TYR A 261 -0.30 2.41 -14.76
C TYR A 261 -0.32 2.49 -16.30
N GLY A 262 0.80 2.55 -17.04
CA GLY A 262 0.74 2.62 -18.51
C GLY A 262 0.26 3.96 -19.06
N ILE A 263 0.44 5.05 -18.30
CA ILE A 263 -0.02 6.38 -18.70
C ILE A 263 1.03 7.02 -19.60
N ASN A 264 0.62 7.39 -20.82
CA ASN A 264 1.53 7.94 -21.83
C ASN A 264 1.85 9.42 -21.57
N LEU A 265 3.13 9.72 -21.25
CA LEU A 265 3.61 11.07 -21.02
C LEU A 265 4.22 11.75 -22.26
N LEU A 266 4.28 11.07 -23.40
CA LEU A 266 4.82 11.62 -24.64
C LEU A 266 4.18 12.96 -25.05
N PRO A 267 2.84 13.17 -24.95
CA PRO A 267 2.25 14.47 -25.26
C PRO A 267 2.82 15.61 -24.41
N LEU A 268 3.03 15.37 -23.11
CA LEU A 268 3.61 16.35 -22.19
C LEU A 268 5.09 16.57 -22.49
N ALA A 269 5.84 15.50 -22.78
CA ALA A 269 7.27 15.58 -23.12
C ALA A 269 7.51 16.40 -24.39
N THR A 270 6.77 16.11 -25.47
CA THR A 270 6.88 16.85 -26.74
C THR A 270 6.54 18.33 -26.55
N PHE A 271 5.41 18.63 -25.92
CA PHE A 271 5.01 20.00 -25.61
C PHE A 271 6.08 20.73 -24.78
N ALA A 272 6.60 20.10 -23.74
CA ALA A 272 7.60 20.71 -22.87
C ALA A 272 8.93 20.98 -23.60
N MET A 273 9.35 20.09 -24.50
CA MET A 273 10.55 20.30 -25.32
C MET A 273 10.38 21.45 -26.32
N GLU A 274 9.21 21.57 -26.95
CA GLU A 274 8.92 22.64 -27.91
C GLU A 274 8.75 24.00 -27.21
N ALA A 275 7.99 24.05 -26.12
CA ALA A 275 7.71 25.30 -25.40
C ALA A 275 8.96 25.88 -24.72
N TYR A 276 9.82 25.04 -24.14
CA TYR A 276 10.97 25.50 -23.36
C TYR A 276 12.30 25.41 -24.11
N GLY A 277 12.38 24.69 -25.23
CA GLY A 277 13.54 24.67 -26.14
C GLY A 277 14.88 24.44 -25.42
N SER A 278 15.74 25.47 -25.44
CA SER A 278 17.07 25.45 -24.80
C SER A 278 17.09 25.86 -23.32
N ASP A 279 15.93 26.13 -22.71
CA ASP A 279 15.85 26.49 -21.29
C ASP A 279 16.36 25.33 -20.42
N PRO A 280 17.38 25.57 -19.57
CA PRO A 280 17.90 24.55 -18.67
C PRO A 280 16.93 24.16 -17.54
N CYS A 281 15.85 24.92 -17.31
CA CYS A 281 14.82 24.66 -16.30
C CYS A 281 15.40 24.35 -14.91
N LYS A 282 16.46 25.09 -14.52
CA LYS A 282 17.33 24.76 -13.37
C LYS A 282 16.57 24.54 -12.05
N TYR A 283 15.51 25.32 -11.81
CA TYR A 283 14.71 25.23 -10.57
C TYR A 283 13.66 24.11 -10.58
N PHE A 284 13.48 23.46 -11.73
CA PHE A 284 12.55 22.35 -11.93
C PHE A 284 13.28 21.01 -12.09
N LYS A 285 14.61 20.98 -11.96
CA LYS A 285 15.37 19.73 -11.86
C LYS A 285 14.80 18.85 -10.75
N PRO A 286 14.70 17.52 -10.98
CA PRO A 286 14.16 16.61 -10.00
C PRO A 286 15.05 16.55 -8.74
N LYS A 287 14.42 16.31 -7.58
CA LYS A 287 15.08 16.16 -6.28
C LYS A 287 15.54 14.72 -6.09
N VAL A 288 16.52 14.28 -6.88
CA VAL A 288 16.96 12.87 -6.90
C VAL A 288 18.04 12.53 -5.87
N GLY A 289 18.56 13.50 -5.10
CA GLY A 289 19.79 13.28 -4.33
C GLY A 289 20.95 12.85 -5.25
N ASP A 290 21.92 12.09 -4.72
CA ASP A 290 23.02 11.51 -5.50
C ASP A 290 22.62 10.18 -6.20
N ASN A 291 21.37 10.05 -6.68
CA ASN A 291 20.95 8.83 -7.38
C ASN A 291 21.64 8.74 -8.77
N PRO A 292 22.54 7.77 -8.99
CA PRO A 292 23.43 7.73 -10.16
C PRO A 292 22.75 7.29 -11.48
N GLU A 293 21.44 7.00 -11.46
CA GLU A 293 20.76 6.32 -12.57
C GLU A 293 20.14 7.25 -13.64
N ILE A 294 20.00 8.56 -13.37
CA ILE A 294 19.37 9.50 -14.31
C ILE A 294 20.44 10.17 -15.18
N SER A 295 20.35 9.98 -16.50
CA SER A 295 21.25 10.64 -17.44
C SER A 295 20.97 12.15 -17.52
N PRO A 296 21.98 12.99 -17.87
CA PRO A 296 21.78 14.43 -18.04
C PRO A 296 20.68 14.79 -19.06
N LYS A 297 20.45 13.92 -20.05
CA LYS A 297 19.41 14.10 -21.06
C LYS A 297 18.02 13.88 -20.47
N GLU A 298 17.84 12.80 -19.71
CA GLU A 298 16.58 12.51 -19.02
C GLU A 298 16.27 13.58 -17.97
N GLU A 299 17.27 14.01 -17.20
CA GLU A 299 17.13 15.10 -16.24
C GLU A 299 16.60 16.38 -16.91
N SER A 300 17.12 16.72 -18.10
CA SER A 300 16.65 17.89 -18.86
C SER A 300 15.20 17.75 -19.33
N ILE A 301 14.80 16.57 -19.79
CA ILE A 301 13.42 16.30 -20.23
C ILE A 301 12.47 16.39 -19.02
N ILE A 302 12.80 15.74 -17.92
CA ILE A 302 12.03 15.76 -16.66
C ILE A 302 11.88 17.20 -16.16
N ALA A 303 12.96 18.00 -16.16
CA ALA A 303 12.92 19.38 -15.71
C ALA A 303 11.98 20.25 -16.57
N LYS A 304 11.99 20.08 -17.88
CA LYS A 304 11.06 20.78 -18.79
C LYS A 304 9.63 20.35 -18.58
N MET A 305 9.36 19.05 -18.48
CA MET A 305 8.03 18.53 -18.19
C MET A 305 7.51 19.03 -16.84
N HIS A 306 8.36 19.04 -15.82
CA HIS A 306 8.04 19.54 -14.48
C HIS A 306 7.66 21.03 -14.53
N LYS A 307 8.43 21.84 -15.27
CA LYS A 307 8.10 23.26 -15.48
C LYS A 307 6.78 23.42 -16.22
N ALA A 308 6.60 22.72 -17.35
CA ALA A 308 5.39 22.74 -18.16
C ALA A 308 4.13 22.40 -17.35
N ILE A 309 4.13 21.26 -16.66
CA ILE A 309 2.98 20.81 -15.88
C ILE A 309 2.71 21.71 -14.66
N THR A 310 3.75 22.33 -14.09
CA THR A 310 3.58 23.30 -12.99
C THR A 310 2.82 24.54 -13.47
N ILE A 311 3.17 25.09 -14.64
CA ILE A 311 2.47 26.24 -15.20
C ILE A 311 1.02 25.87 -15.55
N ILE A 312 0.81 24.72 -16.18
CA ILE A 312 -0.54 24.18 -16.46
C ILE A 312 -1.35 24.04 -15.15
N GLN A 313 -0.75 23.48 -14.10
CA GLN A 313 -1.41 23.33 -12.81
C GLN A 313 -1.85 24.68 -12.22
N PHE A 314 -1.00 25.70 -12.22
CA PHE A 314 -1.38 27.03 -11.70
C PHE A 314 -2.55 27.65 -12.47
N LYS A 315 -2.62 27.41 -13.78
CA LYS A 315 -3.75 27.85 -14.62
C LYS A 315 -5.04 27.11 -14.27
N LEU A 316 -4.97 25.78 -14.11
CA LEU A 316 -6.11 24.94 -13.74
C LEU A 316 -6.63 25.21 -12.31
N GLU A 317 -5.73 25.44 -11.35
CA GLU A 317 -6.10 25.73 -9.95
C GLU A 317 -6.84 27.07 -9.82
N LYS A 318 -6.54 28.06 -10.67
CA LYS A 318 -7.23 29.36 -10.68
C LYS A 318 -8.73 29.20 -10.85
N GLU A 319 -9.16 28.39 -11.82
CA GLU A 319 -10.59 28.16 -12.11
C GLU A 319 -11.31 27.54 -10.90
N ILE A 320 -10.65 26.61 -10.22
CA ILE A 320 -11.18 25.98 -9.00
C ILE A 320 -11.28 27.00 -7.86
N ILE A 321 -10.23 27.79 -7.63
CA ILE A 321 -10.19 28.80 -6.57
C ILE A 321 -11.27 29.88 -6.80
N ASP A 322 -11.48 30.30 -8.05
CA ASP A 322 -12.49 31.30 -8.37
C ASP A 322 -13.92 30.78 -8.21
N SER A 323 -14.15 29.50 -8.52
CA SER A 323 -15.47 28.87 -8.37
C SER A 323 -15.80 28.49 -6.92
N ARG A 324 -14.83 28.57 -6.01
CA ARG A 324 -14.94 28.16 -4.60
C ARG A 324 -14.38 29.23 -3.66
N GLU A 325 -15.07 30.37 -3.61
CA GLU A 325 -14.67 31.48 -2.73
C GLU A 325 -14.63 31.09 -1.25
N GLU A 326 -15.44 30.09 -0.86
CA GLU A 326 -15.49 29.54 0.50
C GLU A 326 -14.17 28.93 0.99
N PHE A 327 -13.23 28.60 0.09
CA PHE A 327 -11.93 28.05 0.46
C PHE A 327 -10.89 29.10 0.89
N ASP A 328 -11.16 30.39 0.70
CA ASP A 328 -10.23 31.49 1.02
C ASP A 328 -8.81 31.30 0.42
N MET A 329 -8.75 30.72 -0.79
CA MET A 329 -7.49 30.37 -1.45
C MET A 329 -7.00 31.42 -2.46
N LYS A 330 -7.67 32.58 -2.60
CA LYS A 330 -7.32 33.60 -3.59
C LYS A 330 -5.87 34.08 -3.47
N GLY A 331 -5.28 34.04 -2.27
CA GLY A 331 -3.87 34.36 -2.02
C GLY A 331 -2.87 33.41 -2.69
N ARG A 332 -3.29 32.21 -3.14
CA ARG A 332 -2.44 31.25 -3.87
C ARG A 332 -2.26 31.63 -5.35
N ASN A 333 -3.11 32.51 -5.88
CA ASN A 333 -3.04 32.96 -7.26
C ASN A 333 -1.95 34.03 -7.40
N LEU A 334 -0.81 33.68 -8.00
CA LEU A 334 0.34 34.59 -8.07
C LEU A 334 0.72 35.08 -9.49
N LEU A 335 0.27 34.40 -10.55
CA LEU A 335 0.68 34.74 -11.93
C LEU A 335 0.34 36.17 -12.34
N HIS A 336 -0.81 36.71 -11.91
CA HIS A 336 -1.21 38.10 -12.19
C HIS A 336 -0.41 39.16 -11.42
N LYS A 337 0.38 38.75 -10.43
CA LYS A 337 1.25 39.64 -9.64
C LYS A 337 2.68 39.72 -10.17
N ILE A 338 2.97 39.00 -11.26
CA ILE A 338 4.29 39.00 -11.88
C ILE A 338 4.41 40.22 -12.80
N ASP A 339 5.45 41.02 -12.57
CA ASP A 339 5.95 41.97 -13.56
C ASP A 339 6.98 41.26 -14.43
N PHE A 340 6.55 40.81 -15.62
CA PHE A 340 7.39 40.08 -16.57
C PHE A 340 8.53 40.93 -17.14
N LYS A 341 8.41 42.27 -17.14
CA LYS A 341 9.46 43.16 -17.65
C LYS A 341 10.55 43.36 -16.61
N ARG A 342 10.17 43.56 -15.35
CA ARG A 342 11.11 43.72 -14.22
C ARG A 342 11.63 42.37 -13.71
N GLY A 343 10.95 41.27 -14.02
CA GLY A 343 11.27 39.94 -13.51
C GLY A 343 11.01 39.83 -12.00
N THR A 344 9.94 40.47 -11.51
CA THR A 344 9.59 40.50 -10.09
C THR A 344 8.17 39.99 -9.85
N VAL A 345 7.86 39.60 -8.61
CA VAL A 345 6.51 39.27 -8.16
C VAL A 345 6.18 40.06 -6.89
N GLU A 346 5.00 40.66 -6.84
CA GLU A 346 4.53 41.38 -5.66
C GLU A 346 3.91 40.40 -4.65
N LEU A 347 4.46 40.33 -3.45
CA LEU A 347 3.93 39.56 -2.33
C LEU A 347 3.76 40.48 -1.12
N ASN A 348 2.52 40.59 -0.61
CA ASN A 348 2.18 41.44 0.54
C ASN A 348 2.67 42.91 0.40
N GLY A 349 2.57 43.47 -0.82
CA GLY A 349 3.01 44.84 -1.11
C GLY A 349 4.53 45.02 -1.25
N VAL A 350 5.30 43.92 -1.29
CA VAL A 350 6.76 43.94 -1.48
C VAL A 350 7.12 43.24 -2.78
N ASP A 351 7.94 43.89 -3.60
CA ASP A 351 8.50 43.31 -4.83
C ASP A 351 9.65 42.35 -4.52
N TYR A 352 9.55 41.11 -4.98
CA TYR A 352 10.63 40.12 -4.90
C TYR A 352 11.14 39.74 -6.29
N PRO A 353 12.46 39.61 -6.50
CA PRO A 353 13.00 39.12 -7.76
C PRO A 353 12.64 37.65 -7.97
N LEU A 354 12.16 37.32 -9.18
CA LEU A 354 11.88 35.94 -9.57
C LEU A 354 13.18 35.17 -9.77
N LYS A 355 13.17 33.90 -9.37
CA LYS A 355 14.29 32.98 -9.61
C LYS A 355 14.36 32.51 -11.05
N ASP A 356 13.20 32.34 -11.69
CA ASP A 356 13.04 31.96 -13.08
C ASP A 356 12.14 33.00 -13.76
N THR A 357 12.51 33.46 -14.95
CA THR A 357 11.81 34.51 -15.70
C THR A 357 11.35 34.04 -17.08
N ASN A 358 11.61 32.78 -17.46
CA ASN A 358 11.22 32.25 -18.75
C ASN A 358 9.88 31.49 -18.65
N PHE A 359 8.79 32.14 -19.02
CA PHE A 359 7.44 31.57 -19.02
C PHE A 359 6.76 31.77 -20.39
N PRO A 360 7.19 31.05 -21.44
CA PRO A 360 6.78 31.31 -22.82
C PRO A 360 5.29 31.05 -23.09
N THR A 361 4.62 30.31 -22.21
CA THR A 361 3.19 29.98 -22.36
C THR A 361 2.27 30.88 -21.54
N ILE A 362 2.80 31.90 -20.85
CA ILE A 362 1.98 32.84 -20.07
C ILE A 362 1.81 34.14 -20.84
N ASP A 363 0.56 34.47 -21.20
CA ASP A 363 0.19 35.79 -21.70
C ASP A 363 0.01 36.76 -20.52
N PRO A 364 0.80 37.84 -20.41
CA PRO A 364 0.67 38.80 -19.31
C PRO A 364 -0.71 39.45 -19.18
N THR A 365 -1.49 39.53 -20.27
CA THR A 365 -2.84 40.10 -20.26
C THR A 365 -3.91 39.10 -19.80
N ALA A 366 -3.64 37.81 -19.91
CA ALA A 366 -4.51 36.71 -19.50
C ALA A 366 -3.69 35.56 -18.87
N PRO A 367 -3.03 35.80 -17.72
CA PRO A 367 -1.95 34.94 -17.21
C PRO A 367 -2.39 33.53 -16.81
N TYR A 368 -3.69 33.32 -16.61
CA TYR A 368 -4.27 32.02 -16.24
C TYR A 368 -4.89 31.26 -17.41
N LYS A 369 -4.91 31.82 -18.63
CA LYS A 369 -5.48 31.15 -19.80
C LYS A 369 -4.55 30.03 -20.27
N LEU A 370 -5.08 28.83 -20.44
CA LEU A 370 -4.35 27.74 -21.10
C LEU A 370 -4.19 28.04 -22.60
N THR A 371 -3.01 27.83 -23.15
CA THR A 371 -2.81 27.86 -24.61
C THR A 371 -3.51 26.68 -25.28
N ASP A 372 -3.69 26.72 -26.59
CA ASP A 372 -4.36 25.64 -27.32
C ASP A 372 -3.57 24.32 -27.21
N GLU A 373 -2.23 24.39 -27.20
CA GLU A 373 -1.35 23.24 -26.98
C GLU A 373 -1.44 22.70 -25.55
N GLU A 374 -1.48 23.59 -24.53
CA GLU A 374 -1.68 23.17 -23.13
C GLU A 374 -3.03 22.46 -22.95
N GLN A 375 -4.09 22.96 -23.59
CA GLN A 375 -5.42 22.34 -23.57
C GLN A 375 -5.41 20.95 -24.21
N ASP A 376 -4.72 20.77 -25.34
CA ASP A 376 -4.58 19.47 -25.99
C ASP A 376 -3.82 18.46 -25.11
N VAL A 377 -2.72 18.89 -24.47
CA VAL A 377 -1.98 18.07 -23.49
C VAL A 377 -2.90 17.65 -22.34
N VAL A 378 -3.61 18.59 -21.72
CA VAL A 378 -4.53 18.30 -20.61
C VAL A 378 -5.62 17.32 -21.04
N LYS A 379 -6.22 17.51 -22.22
CA LYS A 379 -7.27 16.61 -22.73
C LYS A 379 -6.77 15.18 -22.93
N LYS A 380 -5.57 15.02 -23.49
CA LYS A 380 -4.93 13.71 -23.68
C LYS A 380 -4.64 13.04 -22.33
N LEU A 381 -4.08 13.77 -21.37
CA LEU A 381 -3.81 13.26 -20.02
C LEU A 381 -5.11 12.85 -19.30
N VAL A 382 -6.15 13.68 -19.32
CA VAL A 382 -7.47 13.35 -18.76
C VAL A 382 -8.02 12.06 -19.35
N THR A 383 -7.91 11.90 -20.68
CA THR A 383 -8.35 10.68 -21.37
C THR A 383 -7.56 9.45 -20.88
N SER A 384 -6.24 9.56 -20.76
CA SER A 384 -5.37 8.47 -20.28
C SER A 384 -5.66 8.05 -18.84
N PHE A 385 -5.79 9.01 -17.91
CA PHE A 385 -6.08 8.70 -16.50
C PHE A 385 -7.47 8.10 -16.32
N LYS A 386 -8.50 8.70 -16.94
CA LYS A 386 -9.89 8.23 -16.81
C LYS A 386 -10.14 6.88 -17.47
N GLY A 387 -9.42 6.59 -18.55
CA GLY A 387 -9.49 5.31 -19.28
C GLY A 387 -8.70 4.17 -18.63
N ASN A 388 -7.94 4.43 -17.56
CA ASN A 388 -7.02 3.46 -16.99
C ASN A 388 -7.73 2.42 -16.09
N GLU A 389 -7.75 1.16 -16.52
CA GLU A 389 -8.47 0.10 -15.80
C GLU A 389 -7.82 -0.26 -14.45
N LYS A 390 -6.49 -0.33 -14.39
CA LYS A 390 -5.76 -0.70 -13.17
C LYS A 390 -5.90 0.40 -12.10
N LEU A 391 -5.71 1.66 -12.47
CA LEU A 391 -5.94 2.80 -11.58
C LEU A 391 -7.39 2.81 -11.09
N ARG A 392 -8.37 2.59 -11.97
CA ARG A 392 -9.78 2.49 -11.57
C ARG A 392 -10.03 1.36 -10.57
N LYS A 393 -9.42 0.18 -10.76
CA LYS A 393 -9.48 -0.94 -9.79
C LYS A 393 -8.93 -0.49 -8.42
N HIS A 394 -7.78 0.18 -8.40
CA HIS A 394 -7.14 0.65 -7.16
C HIS A 394 -7.97 1.72 -6.45
N ILE A 395 -8.49 2.71 -7.18
CA ILE A 395 -9.32 3.76 -6.61
C ILE A 395 -10.66 3.20 -6.09
N ASN A 396 -11.28 2.22 -6.78
CA ASN A 396 -12.47 1.52 -6.26
C ASN A 396 -12.17 0.75 -4.96
N CYS A 397 -10.95 0.23 -4.84
CA CYS A 397 -10.47 -0.41 -3.63
C CYS A 397 -10.28 0.60 -2.48
N LEU A 398 -9.76 1.81 -2.75
CA LEU A 398 -9.76 2.91 -1.78
C LEU A 398 -11.16 3.33 -1.35
N TYR A 399 -12.14 3.35 -2.27
CA TYR A 399 -13.53 3.66 -1.92
C TYR A 399 -14.20 2.58 -1.08
N SER A 400 -13.88 1.30 -1.33
CA SER A 400 -14.54 0.19 -0.64
C SER A 400 -13.91 -0.14 0.72
N LYS A 401 -12.58 0.00 0.86
CA LYS A 401 -11.84 -0.26 2.10
C LYS A 401 -11.48 1.01 2.87
N GLY A 402 -11.68 2.18 2.28
CA GLY A 402 -11.21 3.43 2.83
C GLY A 402 -12.29 4.39 3.29
N SER A 403 -11.87 5.35 4.10
CA SER A 403 -12.72 6.39 4.70
C SER A 403 -11.85 7.60 5.08
N LEU A 404 -12.46 8.76 5.36
CA LEU A 404 -11.71 9.90 5.91
C LEU A 404 -11.21 9.62 7.33
N TYR A 405 -12.02 8.90 8.12
CA TYR A 405 -11.68 8.48 9.47
C TYR A 405 -12.39 7.16 9.80
N LEU A 406 -11.83 6.43 10.76
CA LEU A 406 -12.42 5.21 11.31
C LEU A 406 -12.30 5.20 12.83
N VAL A 407 -13.40 4.88 13.52
CA VAL A 407 -13.36 4.60 14.96
C VAL A 407 -13.30 3.10 15.17
N ARG A 408 -12.22 2.60 15.75
CA ARG A 408 -12.00 1.16 15.95
C ARG A 408 -11.21 0.91 17.24
N ASN A 409 -11.71 -0.01 18.06
CA ASN A 409 -11.05 -0.44 19.30
C ASN A 409 -10.65 0.72 20.24
N GLY A 410 -11.52 1.73 20.35
CA GLY A 410 -11.26 2.91 21.19
C GLY A 410 -10.31 3.94 20.58
N ASN A 411 -9.85 3.73 19.34
CA ASN A 411 -9.00 4.66 18.61
C ASN A 411 -9.80 5.39 17.52
N LEU A 412 -9.48 6.67 17.31
CA LEU A 412 -9.87 7.43 16.13
C LEU A 412 -8.70 7.44 15.16
N LEU A 413 -8.86 6.76 14.03
CA LEU A 413 -7.88 6.71 12.96
C LEU A 413 -8.23 7.76 11.92
N TYR A 414 -7.27 8.60 11.56
CA TYR A 414 -7.38 9.60 10.49
C TYR A 414 -5.97 10.03 10.08
N HIS A 415 -5.81 10.53 8.85
CA HIS A 415 -4.55 11.10 8.43
C HIS A 415 -4.44 12.57 8.88
N GLY A 416 -3.35 12.92 9.56
CA GLY A 416 -3.15 14.27 10.11
C GLY A 416 -3.10 15.43 9.11
N SER A 417 -2.92 15.19 7.80
CA SER A 417 -2.90 16.24 6.76
C SER A 417 -4.29 16.57 6.21
N MET A 418 -5.32 15.86 6.68
CA MET A 418 -6.71 16.04 6.29
C MET A 418 -7.50 17.01 7.19
N LEU A 419 -6.89 17.51 8.27
CA LEU A 419 -7.48 18.44 9.25
C LEU A 419 -6.86 19.83 9.18
#